data_AF-A0A3C0MG32-F1
#
_entry.id   AF-A0A3C0MG32-F1
#
_cell.length_a   1.000
_cell.length_b   1.000
_cell.length_c   1.000
_cell.angle_alpha   90.00
_cell.angle_beta   90.00
_cell.angle_gamma   90.00
#
_symmetry.space_group_name_H-M   'P 1'
#
loop_
_entity.id
_entity.type
_entity.pdbx_description
1 polymer ?
#
loop_
_entity_poly.entity_id
_entity_poly.type
_entity_poly.pdbx_seq_one_letter_code
_entity_poly.pdbx_strand_id
1 'polypeptide(L)' 'DTAAIMLTNPNTCGLFENDIREIAAAVHAAGAYFYCDGANFNAIVGRVRPGDLGI' A
#
# COMPACT_ATOMS: atom_id res chain seq x y z
N ASP A 1 5.70 4.92 19.62
CA ASP A 1 6.12 4.98 18.21
C ASP A 1 5.49 3.87 17.40
N THR A 2 5.14 4.17 16.15
CA THR A 2 4.57 3.21 15.19
C THR A 2 5.70 2.73 14.29
N ALA A 3 5.92 1.43 14.20
CA ALA A 3 6.98 0.88 13.37
C ALA A 3 6.60 0.86 11.88
N ALA A 4 5.46 0.25 11.56
CA ALA A 4 5.01 0.08 10.19
C ALA A 4 3.50 -0.23 10.12
N ILE A 5 2.95 -0.14 8.92
CA ILE A 5 1.69 -0.80 8.55
C ILE A 5 1.92 -1.83 7.44
N MET A 6 1.01 -2.79 7.33
CA MET A 6 0.96 -3.74 6.22
C MET A 6 -0.40 -3.67 5.53
N LEU A 7 -0.41 -3.57 4.21
CA LEU A 7 -1.61 -3.55 3.40
C LEU A 7 -1.45 -4.45 2.17
N THR A 8 -2.50 -5.13 1.76
CA THR A 8 -2.57 -5.82 0.47
C THR A 8 -3.41 -4.96 -0.47
N ASN A 9 -2.92 -4.61 -1.66
CA ASN A 9 -3.72 -3.92 -2.68
C ASN A 9 -3.61 -4.62 -4.04
N PRO A 10 -4.71 -5.15 -4.61
CA PRO A 10 -6.06 -5.27 -4.07
C PRO A 10 -6.13 -5.93 -2.69
N ASN A 11 -7.13 -5.57 -1.87
CA ASN A 11 -7.33 -6.14 -0.54
C ASN A 11 -7.70 -7.64 -0.63
N THR A 12 -7.82 -8.30 0.52
CA THR A 12 -8.08 -9.75 0.58
C THR A 12 -9.46 -10.16 0.05
N CYS A 13 -10.38 -9.21 -0.15
CA CYS A 13 -11.66 -9.41 -0.84
C CYS A 13 -11.55 -9.18 -2.37
N GLY A 14 -10.38 -8.83 -2.89
CA GLY A 14 -10.15 -8.55 -4.31
C GLY A 14 -10.58 -7.14 -4.75
N LEU A 15 -10.85 -6.23 -3.80
CA LEU A 15 -11.23 -4.85 -4.10
C LEU A 15 -10.00 -3.93 -4.05
N PHE A 16 -9.95 -2.92 -4.93
CA PHE A 16 -8.90 -1.91 -4.91
C PHE A 16 -9.16 -0.87 -3.82
N GLU A 17 -8.15 -0.59 -3.01
CA GLU A 17 -8.16 0.51 -2.05
C GLU A 17 -7.85 1.83 -2.77
N ASN A 18 -8.81 2.76 -2.76
CA ASN A 18 -8.69 4.03 -3.48
C ASN A 18 -7.87 5.08 -2.72
N ASP A 19 -7.78 4.92 -1.39
CA ASP A 19 -7.19 5.92 -0.50
C ASP A 19 -5.72 5.62 -0.17
N ILE A 20 -5.07 4.72 -0.92
CA ILE A 20 -3.73 4.21 -0.61
C ILE A 20 -2.68 5.33 -0.46
N ARG A 21 -2.82 6.41 -1.21
CA ARG A 21 -1.91 7.57 -1.17
C ARG A 21 -2.10 8.41 0.08
N GLU A 22 -3.34 8.53 0.56
CA GLU A 22 -3.65 9.21 1.81
C GLU A 22 -3.13 8.40 3.00
N ILE A 23 -3.33 7.09 2.96
CA ILE A 23 -2.77 6.15 3.93
C ILE A 23 -1.24 6.25 3.97
N ALA A 24 -0.57 6.20 2.80
CA ALA A 24 0.88 6.36 2.71
C ALA A 24 1.36 7.68 3.32
N ALA A 25 0.68 8.79 3.02
CA ALA A 25 1.01 10.10 3.57
C ALA A 25 0.88 10.12 5.10
N ALA A 26 -0.20 9.56 5.65
CA ALA A 26 -0.40 9.47 7.10
C ALA A 26 0.66 8.62 7.80
N VAL A 27 1.03 7.48 7.20
CA VAL A 27 2.06 6.55 7.72
C VAL A 27 3.43 7.23 7.75
N HIS A 28 3.82 7.87 6.66
CA HIS A 28 5.09 8.59 6.57
C HIS A 28 5.13 9.81 7.48
N ALA A 29 4.02 10.54 7.64
CA ALA A 29 3.91 11.65 8.58
C ALA A 29 4.11 11.19 10.04
N ALA A 30 3.73 9.95 10.35
CA ALA A 30 3.99 9.32 11.64
C ALA A 30 5.42 8.73 11.77
N GLY A 31 6.27 8.84 10.76
CA GLY A 31 7.61 8.27 10.73
C GLY A 31 7.65 6.73 10.64
N ALA A 32 6.54 6.11 10.25
CA ALA A 32 6.41 4.66 10.13
C ALA A 32 6.69 4.19 8.69
N TYR A 33 7.00 2.90 8.53
CA TYR A 33 7.16 2.26 7.22
C TYR A 33 5.83 1.79 6.65
N PHE A 34 5.68 1.86 5.32
CA PHE A 34 4.54 1.29 4.62
C PHE A 34 4.96 0.02 3.87
N TYR A 35 4.58 -1.16 4.38
CA TYR A 35 4.79 -2.42 3.68
C TYR A 35 3.55 -2.82 2.88
N CYS A 36 3.72 -3.14 1.60
CA CYS A 36 2.66 -3.75 0.80
C CYS A 36 2.89 -5.25 0.64
N ASP A 37 1.92 -6.04 1.04
CA ASP A 37 1.88 -7.47 0.75
C ASP A 37 1.65 -7.71 -0.75
N GLY A 38 2.55 -8.47 -1.35
CA GLY A 38 2.56 -8.81 -2.77
C GLY A 38 1.65 -9.98 -3.17
N ALA A 39 0.85 -10.56 -2.26
CA ALA A 39 -0.03 -11.69 -2.59
C ALA A 39 -0.94 -11.42 -3.81
N ASN A 40 -1.41 -10.18 -4.00
CA ASN A 40 -2.25 -9.77 -5.12
C ASN A 40 -1.50 -8.95 -6.20
N PHE A 41 -0.16 -9.01 -6.22
CA PHE A 41 0.68 -8.19 -7.11
C PHE A 41 0.37 -8.38 -8.61
N ASN A 42 -0.09 -9.57 -9.00
CA ASN A 42 -0.47 -9.86 -10.38
C ASN A 42 -1.61 -8.96 -10.92
N ALA A 43 -2.41 -8.35 -10.04
CA ALA A 43 -3.47 -7.43 -10.42
C ALA A 43 -2.95 -6.03 -10.81
N ILE A 44 -1.73 -5.66 -10.38
CA ILE A 44 -1.16 -4.32 -10.60
C ILE A 44 0.12 -4.33 -11.44
N VAL A 45 0.80 -5.48 -11.57
CA VAL A 45 2.05 -5.59 -12.34
C VAL A 45 1.84 -5.16 -13.80
N GLY A 46 2.71 -4.27 -14.28
CA GLY A 46 2.60 -3.71 -15.64
C GLY A 46 1.49 -2.66 -15.84
N ARG A 47 0.72 -2.33 -14.80
CA ARG A 47 -0.28 -1.26 -14.80
C ARG A 47 0.10 -0.10 -13.89
N VAL A 48 0.65 -0.40 -12.72
CA VAL A 48 1.02 0.58 -11.68
C VAL A 48 2.36 0.17 -11.09
N ARG A 49 3.15 1.16 -10.64
CA ARG A 49 4.39 0.92 -9.89
C ARG A 49 4.08 1.12 -8.40
N PRO A 50 4.39 0.16 -7.50
CA PRO A 50 4.15 0.32 -6.06
C PRO A 50 4.73 1.62 -5.46
N GLY A 51 5.91 2.05 -5.91
CA GLY A 51 6.51 3.30 -5.45
C GLY A 51 5.69 4.56 -5.77
N ASP A 52 4.85 4.54 -6.81
CA ASP A 52 3.92 5.66 -7.11
C ASP A 52 2.77 5.75 -6.09
N LEU A 53 2.51 4.66 -5.36
CA LEU A 53 1.47 4.56 -4.33
C LEU A 53 1.98 4.98 -2.94
N GLY A 54 3.29 5.21 -2.79
CA GLY A 54 3.91 5.52 -1.51
C GLY A 54 4.22 4.28 -0.66
N ILE A 55 4.34 3.11 -1.29
CA ILE A 55 4.86 1.87 -0.72
C ILE A 55 6.39 1.89 -0.80
#